data_AF-A0A1G0N1X4-F1
#
_entry.id   AF-A0A1G0N1X4-F1
#
_cell.length_a   1.000
_cell.length_b   1.000
_cell.length_c   1.000
_cell.angle_alpha   90.00
_cell.angle_beta   90.00
_cell.angle_gamma   90.00
#
_symmetry.space_group_name_H-M   'P 1'
#
loop_
_entity.id
_entity.type
_entity.pdbx_description
1 polymer ?
#
loop_
_entity_poly.entity_id
_entity_poly.type
_entity_poly.pdbx_seq_one_letter_code
_entity_poly.pdbx_strand_id
1 'polypeptide(L)'
;MKTARVISLILLAYLTFGCATPGNSNQTGKAAITWYTGGEAKLSLDPIPVDLSSSLVLAGATTQKTLVVKVAKKGGTARSNPVPLAADGSFNVRYLIKDGIGTYTVTLFGSSQKNALNYQGLGFFTLTVTKALPANLLHLELNGEVLAFVNGVMGTQVGSGECWDLAQQALDTSLADWTRPTSFGLPLNPEKDEIKAGDIIQFRSVKTTEHLPGGGTRWETLGAPDHTAIVYKVLGKKRYTLAHQNIGGKRIVLTSDINLAKVTGGKYWIYRPVALMIRK
;
A
#
# COMPACT_ATOMS: atom_id res chain seq x y z
N MET A 1 19.74 32.59 -13.04
CA MET A 1 18.72 31.82 -12.29
C MET A 1 19.01 30.33 -12.51
N LYS A 2 19.40 29.62 -11.45
CA LYS A 2 19.90 28.25 -11.50
C LYS A 2 18.75 27.26 -11.65
N THR A 3 18.80 26.45 -12.70
CA THR A 3 17.93 25.30 -12.97
C THR A 3 18.30 24.13 -12.06
N ALA A 4 17.46 23.83 -11.07
CA ALA A 4 17.57 22.59 -10.29
C ALA A 4 16.71 21.50 -10.93
N ARG A 5 17.36 20.58 -11.66
CA ARG A 5 16.78 19.29 -12.04
C ARG A 5 16.72 18.42 -10.78
N VAL A 6 15.52 18.18 -10.26
CA VAL A 6 15.31 17.13 -9.25
C VAL A 6 15.25 15.80 -9.98
N ILE A 7 16.35 15.06 -9.93
CA ILE A 7 16.42 13.67 -10.35
C ILE A 7 15.74 12.86 -9.23
N SER A 8 14.57 12.29 -9.50
CA SER A 8 13.95 11.30 -8.62
C SER A 8 14.87 10.10 -8.52
N LEU A 9 15.46 9.91 -7.34
CA LEU A 9 16.29 8.77 -7.00
C LEU A 9 15.40 7.51 -6.98
N ILE A 10 15.50 6.69 -8.02
CA ILE A 10 15.01 5.30 -7.98
C ILE A 10 15.92 4.58 -6.98
N LEU A 11 15.38 4.22 -5.82
CA LEU A 11 16.06 3.47 -4.78
C LEU A 11 16.28 2.03 -5.29
N LEU A 12 17.38 1.82 -6.02
CA LEU A 12 17.90 0.49 -6.31
C LEU A 12 18.61 0.01 -5.04
N ALA A 13 17.88 -0.70 -4.17
CA ALA A 13 18.48 -1.34 -3.02
C ALA A 13 19.47 -2.41 -3.51
N TYR A 14 20.77 -2.18 -3.28
CA TYR A 14 21.80 -3.21 -3.44
C TYR A 14 21.57 -4.29 -2.38
N LEU A 15 20.95 -5.41 -2.77
CA LEU A 15 20.99 -6.64 -1.98
C LEU A 15 22.41 -7.22 -2.06
N THR A 16 23.14 -7.15 -0.96
CA THR A 16 24.29 -8.04 -0.76
C THR A 16 23.76 -9.45 -0.53
N PHE A 17 23.91 -10.33 -1.51
CA PHE A 17 23.62 -11.76 -1.37
C PHE A 17 24.69 -12.40 -0.48
N GLY A 18 24.45 -12.44 0.83
CA GLY A 18 25.18 -13.36 1.71
C GLY A 18 24.80 -14.80 1.37
N CYS A 19 25.79 -15.69 1.29
CA CYS A 19 25.58 -17.13 1.08
C CYS A 19 24.56 -17.67 2.11
N ALA A 20 23.40 -18.09 1.64
CA ALA A 20 22.42 -18.78 2.47
C ALA A 20 22.84 -20.23 2.65
N THR A 21 22.88 -20.71 3.89
CA THR A 21 23.05 -22.13 4.21
C THR A 21 21.66 -22.78 4.34
N PRO A 22 21.31 -23.80 3.53
CA PRO A 22 20.01 -24.46 3.65
C PRO A 22 19.94 -25.26 4.96
N GLY A 23 19.04 -24.87 5.86
CA GLY A 23 18.62 -25.71 6.99
C GLY A 23 17.62 -26.75 6.50
N ASN A 24 18.04 -28.01 6.37
CA ASN A 24 17.20 -29.11 5.91
C ASN A 24 16.38 -29.69 7.08
N SER A 25 15.09 -29.35 7.17
CA SER A 25 14.13 -30.14 7.94
C SER A 25 13.03 -30.67 7.00
N ASN A 26 13.20 -31.90 6.53
CA ASN A 26 12.19 -32.63 5.76
C ASN A 26 11.01 -32.99 6.68
N GLN A 27 10.02 -32.11 6.78
CA GLN A 27 8.67 -32.48 7.23
C GLN A 27 7.77 -32.52 5.99
N THR A 28 7.23 -33.69 5.68
CA THR A 28 6.34 -33.89 4.54
C THR A 28 5.17 -32.91 4.60
N GLY A 29 4.91 -32.20 3.49
CA GLY A 29 3.81 -31.22 3.39
C GLY A 29 4.11 -29.81 3.94
N LYS A 30 5.31 -29.55 4.47
CA LYS A 30 5.71 -28.21 4.95
C LYS A 30 6.80 -27.59 4.06
N ALA A 31 6.68 -26.29 3.81
CA ALA A 31 7.66 -25.55 3.04
C ALA A 31 8.96 -25.42 3.84
N ALA A 32 10.08 -25.83 3.22
CA ALA A 32 11.40 -25.63 3.81
C ALA A 32 11.75 -24.13 3.78
N ILE A 33 12.14 -23.60 4.93
CA ILE A 33 12.58 -22.20 5.06
C ILE A 33 14.10 -22.17 4.88
N THR A 34 14.56 -21.37 3.92
CA THR A 34 15.97 -21.03 3.78
C THR A 34 16.22 -19.72 4.51
N TRP A 35 17.11 -19.76 5.50
CA TRP A 35 17.46 -18.61 6.32
C TRP A 35 18.62 -17.83 5.70
N TYR A 36 18.53 -16.50 5.73
CA TYR A 36 19.70 -15.65 5.53
C TYR A 36 20.50 -15.60 6.84
N THR A 37 21.78 -15.22 6.77
CA THR A 37 22.68 -15.18 7.92
C THR A 37 22.06 -14.48 9.15
N GLY A 38 21.83 -15.25 10.22
CA GLY A 38 21.29 -14.78 11.50
C GLY A 38 19.79 -14.46 11.48
N GLY A 39 19.06 -14.85 10.44
CA GLY A 39 17.62 -14.64 10.32
C GLY A 39 16.82 -15.55 11.25
N GLU A 40 17.26 -16.79 11.43
CA GLU A 40 16.68 -17.80 12.32
C GLU A 40 16.72 -17.38 13.80
N ALA A 41 17.69 -16.55 14.19
CA ALA A 41 17.75 -15.97 15.54
C ALA A 41 16.79 -14.76 15.72
N LYS A 42 16.24 -14.23 14.62
CA LYS A 42 15.45 -12.99 14.60
C LYS A 42 13.98 -13.21 14.26
N LEU A 43 13.63 -14.36 13.70
CA LEU A 43 12.30 -14.67 13.22
C LEU A 43 12.00 -16.15 13.47
N SER A 44 10.89 -16.39 14.15
CA SER A 44 10.26 -17.70 14.26
C SER A 44 8.98 -17.69 13.43
N LEU A 45 8.73 -18.76 12.69
CA LEU A 45 7.53 -18.95 11.89
C LEU A 45 6.79 -20.22 12.32
N ASP A 46 5.48 -20.12 12.35
CA ASP A 46 4.63 -21.31 12.41
C ASP A 46 4.81 -22.15 11.13
N PRO A 47 4.52 -23.46 11.19
CA PRO A 47 4.61 -24.33 10.03
C PRO A 47 3.86 -23.80 8.80
N ILE A 48 4.57 -23.66 7.69
CA ILE A 48 4.00 -23.20 6.42
C ILE A 48 3.65 -24.40 5.54
N PRO A 49 2.41 -24.57 5.05
CA PRO A 49 2.07 -25.61 4.10
C PRO A 49 2.74 -25.37 2.73
N VAL A 50 3.18 -26.44 2.05
CA VAL A 50 3.71 -26.34 0.66
C VAL A 50 2.61 -25.98 -0.33
N ASP A 51 1.43 -26.59 -0.17
CA ASP A 51 0.28 -26.40 -1.03
C ASP A 51 -0.80 -25.56 -0.34
N LEU A 52 -1.17 -24.47 -1.00
CA LEU A 52 -2.21 -23.55 -0.54
C LEU A 52 -3.39 -23.57 -1.50
N SER A 53 -4.59 -23.33 -0.98
CA SER A 53 -5.76 -23.08 -1.81
C SER A 53 -5.59 -21.74 -2.53
N SER A 54 -5.67 -20.61 -1.81
CA SER A 54 -5.58 -19.26 -2.41
C SER A 54 -5.11 -18.16 -1.43
N SER A 55 -4.73 -18.53 -0.21
CA SER A 55 -4.19 -17.60 0.79
C SER A 55 -3.14 -18.28 1.65
N LEU A 56 -2.19 -17.50 2.15
CA LEU A 56 -1.14 -17.92 3.06
C LEU A 56 -1.45 -17.37 4.45
N VAL A 57 -1.51 -18.24 5.46
CA VAL A 57 -1.44 -17.78 6.86
C VAL A 57 0.03 -17.65 7.22
N LEU A 58 0.44 -16.46 7.61
CA LEU A 58 1.78 -16.13 8.05
C LEU A 58 1.69 -15.71 9.52
N ALA A 59 2.16 -16.59 10.40
CA ALA A 59 2.13 -16.41 11.84
C ALA A 59 3.49 -16.75 12.45
N GLY A 60 3.79 -16.12 13.59
CA GLY A 60 5.05 -16.31 14.28
C GLY A 60 5.41 -15.12 15.16
N ALA A 61 6.71 -14.96 15.40
CA ALA A 61 7.25 -13.85 16.20
C ALA A 61 8.60 -13.39 15.67
N THR A 62 8.90 -12.11 15.86
CA THR A 62 10.20 -11.54 15.47
C THR A 62 10.73 -10.59 16.53
N THR A 63 12.06 -10.55 16.67
CA THR A 63 12.76 -9.55 17.50
C THR A 63 12.91 -8.21 16.78
N GLN A 64 12.60 -8.16 15.48
CA GLN A 64 12.64 -6.94 14.68
C GLN A 64 11.50 -5.99 15.08
N LYS A 65 11.70 -4.69 14.89
CA LYS A 65 10.67 -3.66 15.12
C LYS A 65 9.80 -3.44 13.89
N THR A 66 10.26 -3.88 12.73
CA THR A 66 9.52 -3.93 11.48
C THR A 66 9.73 -5.26 10.79
N LEU A 67 8.68 -5.77 10.18
CA LEU A 67 8.69 -6.97 9.35
C LEU A 67 8.01 -6.62 8.02
N VAL A 68 8.62 -7.01 6.92
CA VAL A 68 8.09 -6.84 5.56
C VAL A 68 8.05 -8.21 4.91
N VAL A 69 6.91 -8.54 4.33
CA VAL A 69 6.76 -9.73 3.49
C VAL A 69 6.78 -9.31 2.03
N LYS A 70 7.62 -9.98 1.24
CA LYS A 70 7.64 -9.89 -0.21
C LYS A 70 7.12 -11.20 -0.79
N VAL A 71 6.08 -11.13 -1.62
CA VAL A 71 5.51 -12.29 -2.31
C VAL A 71 5.64 -12.08 -3.81
N ALA A 72 6.27 -13.04 -4.50
CA ALA A 72 6.51 -12.98 -5.93
C ALA A 72 6.06 -14.26 -6.61
N LYS A 73 5.12 -14.17 -7.55
CA LYS A 73 4.81 -15.25 -8.49
C LYS A 73 5.99 -15.44 -9.45
N LYS A 74 6.34 -16.67 -9.80
CA LYS A 74 7.35 -16.93 -10.85
C LYS A 74 6.95 -16.20 -12.15
N GLY A 75 7.80 -15.28 -12.61
CA GLY A 75 7.56 -14.45 -13.79
C GLY A 75 6.57 -13.28 -13.61
N GLY A 76 6.06 -13.06 -12.39
CA GLY A 76 5.14 -11.98 -12.06
C GLY A 76 5.79 -10.79 -11.36
N THR A 77 4.98 -9.78 -11.04
CA THR A 77 5.41 -8.63 -10.23
C THR A 77 5.40 -9.00 -8.75
N ALA A 78 6.47 -8.67 -8.04
CA ALA A 78 6.53 -8.89 -6.60
C ALA A 78 5.75 -7.81 -5.84
N ARG A 79 4.99 -8.20 -4.82
CA ARG A 79 4.37 -7.29 -3.86
C ARG A 79 5.17 -7.30 -2.57
N SER A 80 5.39 -6.15 -1.96
CA SER A 80 6.12 -6.01 -0.69
C SER A 80 5.31 -5.15 0.27
N ASN A 81 4.97 -5.70 1.44
CA ASN A 81 4.05 -5.05 2.37
C ASN A 81 4.51 -5.25 3.82
N PRO A 82 4.35 -4.24 4.68
CA PRO A 82 4.62 -4.37 6.09
C PRO A 82 3.66 -5.37 6.73
N VAL A 83 4.19 -6.20 7.62
CA VAL A 83 3.40 -7.11 8.46
C VAL A 83 3.17 -6.42 9.80
N PRO A 84 1.92 -6.26 10.26
CA PRO A 84 1.62 -5.67 11.55
C PRO A 84 2.15 -6.57 12.66
N LEU A 85 2.93 -5.99 13.56
CA LEU A 85 3.47 -6.67 14.73
C LEU A 85 2.70 -6.22 15.97
N ALA A 86 2.40 -7.16 16.87
CA ALA A 86 1.98 -6.86 18.22
C ALA A 86 3.15 -6.29 19.04
N ALA A 87 2.86 -5.81 20.26
CA ALA A 87 3.85 -5.18 21.12
C ALA A 87 5.03 -6.11 21.49
N ASP A 88 4.76 -7.42 21.57
CA ASP A 88 5.73 -8.48 21.83
C ASP A 88 6.45 -8.97 20.57
N GLY A 89 6.15 -8.41 19.40
CA GLY A 89 6.71 -8.83 18.11
C GLY A 89 6.02 -10.03 17.48
N SER A 90 4.95 -10.56 18.09
CA SER A 90 4.13 -11.59 17.46
C SER A 90 3.32 -11.03 16.29
N PHE A 91 2.98 -11.89 15.34
CA PHE A 91 2.13 -11.54 14.20
C PHE A 91 1.29 -12.73 13.77
N ASN A 92 0.10 -12.43 13.25
CA ASN A 92 -0.78 -13.41 12.63
C ASN A 92 -1.60 -12.72 11.53
N VAL A 93 -1.25 -13.01 10.28
CA VAL A 93 -1.93 -12.43 9.12
C VAL A 93 -2.26 -13.49 8.10
N ARG A 94 -3.37 -13.29 7.39
CA ARG A 94 -3.70 -14.02 6.18
C ARG A 94 -3.37 -13.16 4.98
N TYR A 95 -2.38 -13.57 4.18
CA TYR A 95 -2.04 -12.98 2.89
C TYR A 95 -2.92 -13.56 1.77
N LEU A 96 -3.61 -12.69 1.04
CA LEU A 96 -4.48 -13.04 -0.07
C LEU A 96 -3.68 -13.12 -1.37
N ILE A 97 -3.59 -14.30 -2.00
CA ILE A 97 -2.78 -14.49 -3.20
C ILE A 97 -3.61 -14.20 -4.45
N LYS A 98 -3.48 -12.98 -4.96
CA LYS A 98 -4.33 -12.44 -6.02
C LYS A 98 -3.88 -12.77 -7.45
N ASP A 99 -2.63 -13.19 -7.65
CA ASP A 99 -2.10 -13.47 -9.00
C ASP A 99 -2.46 -14.88 -9.52
N GLY A 100 -3.39 -15.56 -8.83
CA GLY A 100 -3.94 -16.85 -9.22
C GLY A 100 -3.03 -18.04 -8.93
N ILE A 101 -3.27 -19.14 -9.64
CA ILE A 101 -2.57 -20.41 -9.48
C ILE A 101 -1.11 -20.28 -9.92
N GLY A 102 -0.20 -20.94 -9.20
CA GLY A 102 1.21 -21.03 -9.58
C GLY A 102 2.17 -21.15 -8.40
N THR A 103 3.46 -21.07 -8.69
CA THR A 103 4.53 -21.12 -7.70
C THR A 103 4.94 -19.72 -7.28
N TYR A 104 5.10 -19.54 -5.97
CA TYR A 104 5.45 -18.26 -5.35
C TYR A 104 6.69 -18.40 -4.48
N THR A 105 7.54 -17.38 -4.51
CA THR A 105 8.58 -17.17 -3.51
C THR A 105 8.10 -16.12 -2.52
N VAL A 106 8.16 -16.47 -1.24
CA VAL A 106 7.89 -15.56 -0.12
C VAL A 106 9.22 -15.26 0.56
N THR A 107 9.57 -13.99 0.66
CA THR A 107 10.78 -13.51 1.32
C THR A 107 10.41 -12.58 2.46
N LEU A 108 11.00 -12.79 3.63
CA LEU A 108 10.77 -11.99 4.82
C LEU A 108 11.98 -11.13 5.09
N PHE A 109 11.73 -9.86 5.31
CA PHE A 109 12.73 -8.86 5.63
C PHE A 109 12.37 -8.19 6.96
N GLY A 110 13.36 -7.74 7.72
CA GLY A 110 13.08 -6.98 8.94
C GLY A 110 14.15 -5.97 9.29
N SER A 111 13.81 -5.11 10.23
CA SER A 111 14.73 -4.11 10.78
C SER A 111 14.46 -3.84 12.26
N SER A 112 15.52 -3.52 13.00
CA SER A 112 15.44 -3.11 14.40
C SER A 112 14.91 -1.68 14.55
N GLN A 113 14.77 -0.93 13.44
CA GLN A 113 14.23 0.42 13.42
C GLN A 113 12.79 0.44 12.92
N LYS A 114 11.94 1.26 13.55
CA LYS A 114 10.52 1.43 13.17
C LYS A 114 10.34 2.10 11.80
N ASN A 115 11.25 3.01 11.43
CA ASN A 115 11.18 3.80 10.20
C ASN A 115 12.35 3.47 9.26
N ALA A 116 12.72 2.19 9.21
CA ALA A 116 13.89 1.74 8.47
C ALA A 116 13.73 1.98 6.96
N LEU A 117 14.75 2.56 6.34
CA LEU A 117 14.88 2.62 4.88
C LEU A 117 15.56 1.36 4.31
N ASN A 118 16.30 0.64 5.16
CA ASN A 118 17.02 -0.56 4.81
C ASN A 118 16.52 -1.73 5.66
N TYR A 119 16.30 -2.87 5.01
CA TYR A 119 15.84 -4.09 5.66
C TYR A 119 16.85 -5.22 5.42
N GLN A 120 17.04 -6.04 6.45
CA GLN A 120 17.81 -7.27 6.35
C GLN A 120 16.89 -8.40 5.86
N GLY A 121 17.36 -9.23 4.91
CA GLY A 121 16.71 -10.50 4.63
C GLY A 121 16.76 -11.42 5.86
N LEU A 122 15.63 -12.00 6.25
CA LEU A 122 15.53 -12.92 7.38
C LEU A 122 15.42 -14.37 6.89
N GLY A 123 14.50 -14.64 5.98
CA GLY A 123 14.41 -15.95 5.34
C GLY A 123 13.50 -15.93 4.12
N PHE A 124 13.48 -17.03 3.39
CA PHE A 124 12.53 -17.22 2.30
C PHE A 124 12.09 -18.68 2.19
N PHE A 125 10.95 -18.88 1.55
CA PHE A 125 10.43 -20.20 1.20
C PHE A 125 9.63 -20.12 -0.10
N THR A 126 9.37 -21.29 -0.68
CA THR A 126 8.58 -21.43 -1.90
C THR A 126 7.31 -22.22 -1.57
N LEU A 127 6.20 -21.84 -2.20
CA LEU A 127 4.91 -22.50 -2.07
C LEU A 127 4.21 -22.60 -3.43
N THR A 128 3.20 -23.47 -3.51
CA THR A 128 2.33 -23.62 -4.67
C THR A 128 0.91 -23.26 -4.30
N VAL A 129 0.28 -22.40 -5.10
CA VAL A 129 -1.14 -22.06 -5.00
C VAL A 129 -1.90 -22.86 -6.05
N THR A 130 -2.91 -23.58 -5.60
CA THR A 130 -3.65 -24.57 -6.42
C THR A 130 -5.05 -24.11 -6.83
N LYS A 131 -5.58 -23.04 -6.22
CA LYS A 131 -6.88 -22.45 -6.56
C LYS A 131 -6.76 -20.94 -6.69
N ALA A 132 -7.62 -20.35 -7.54
CA ALA A 132 -7.74 -18.90 -7.58
C ALA A 132 -8.37 -18.37 -6.29
N LEU A 133 -8.06 -17.13 -5.93
CA LEU A 133 -8.74 -16.44 -4.84
C LEU A 133 -10.22 -16.24 -5.21
N PRO A 134 -11.18 -16.59 -4.32
CA PRO A 134 -12.58 -16.32 -4.55
C PRO A 134 -12.86 -14.84 -4.86
N ALA A 135 -13.78 -14.57 -5.79
CA ALA A 135 -14.07 -13.22 -6.27
C ALA A 135 -14.46 -12.24 -5.14
N ASN A 136 -15.18 -12.71 -4.13
CA ASN A 136 -15.56 -11.90 -2.96
C ASN A 136 -14.34 -11.44 -2.13
N LEU A 137 -13.22 -12.17 -2.16
CA LEU A 137 -11.98 -11.78 -1.47
C LEU A 137 -11.04 -10.96 -2.34
N LEU A 138 -11.18 -11.02 -3.69
CA LEU A 138 -10.43 -10.14 -4.60
C LEU A 138 -10.80 -8.67 -4.41
N HIS A 139 -12.06 -8.41 -4.10
CA HIS A 139 -12.66 -7.08 -3.98
C HIS A 139 -13.03 -6.71 -2.53
N LEU A 140 -12.33 -7.29 -1.55
CA LEU A 140 -12.55 -6.91 -0.15
C LEU A 140 -12.11 -5.46 0.06
N GLU A 141 -13.07 -4.54 0.05
CA GLU A 141 -12.86 -3.09 0.14
C GLU A 141 -12.37 -2.68 1.53
N LEU A 142 -11.49 -1.66 1.60
CA LEU A 142 -10.90 -1.14 2.84
C LEU A 142 -11.27 0.34 3.11
N ASN A 143 -12.35 0.80 2.50
CA ASN A 143 -12.80 2.18 2.59
C ASN A 143 -13.01 2.65 4.04
N GLY A 144 -13.59 1.79 4.89
CA GLY A 144 -13.85 2.10 6.30
C GLY A 144 -12.57 2.25 7.12
N GLU A 145 -11.60 1.37 6.93
CA GLU A 145 -10.31 1.36 7.60
C GLU A 145 -9.48 2.58 7.20
N VAL A 146 -9.48 2.92 5.90
CA VAL A 146 -8.83 4.13 5.39
C VAL A 146 -9.44 5.39 6.03
N LEU A 147 -10.77 5.48 6.12
CA LEU A 147 -11.43 6.62 6.78
C LEU A 147 -11.16 6.67 8.29
N ALA A 148 -11.15 5.52 8.97
CA ALA A 148 -10.82 5.44 10.38
C ALA A 148 -9.41 5.97 10.66
N PHE A 149 -8.43 5.60 9.81
CA PHE A 149 -7.08 6.15 9.88
C PHE A 149 -7.09 7.67 9.69
N VAL A 150 -7.71 8.18 8.62
CA VAL A 150 -7.78 9.63 8.32
C VAL A 150 -8.39 10.42 9.48
N ASN A 151 -9.49 9.92 10.07
CA ASN A 151 -10.13 10.57 11.21
C ASN A 151 -9.19 10.64 12.43
N GLY A 152 -8.39 9.59 12.67
CA GLY A 152 -7.44 9.55 13.78
C GLY A 152 -6.26 10.51 13.64
N VAL A 153 -5.94 10.98 12.43
CA VAL A 153 -4.80 11.86 12.15
C VAL A 153 -5.20 13.26 11.68
N MET A 154 -6.50 13.59 11.69
CA MET A 154 -7.00 14.88 11.23
C MET A 154 -6.33 16.04 11.99
N GLY A 155 -5.88 17.07 11.26
CA GLY A 155 -5.17 18.22 11.83
C GLY A 155 -3.71 17.96 12.22
N THR A 156 -3.20 16.74 12.06
CA THR A 156 -1.81 16.38 12.39
C THR A 156 -0.96 16.19 11.14
N GLN A 157 0.37 16.20 11.28
CA GLN A 157 1.29 15.86 10.20
C GLN A 157 1.47 14.33 10.13
N VAL A 158 1.24 13.74 8.95
CA VAL A 158 1.50 12.32 8.70
C VAL A 158 2.83 12.16 7.96
N GLY A 159 3.74 11.35 8.51
CA GLY A 159 5.03 11.04 7.90
C GLY A 159 5.89 12.29 7.73
N SER A 160 6.47 12.46 6.54
CA SER A 160 7.25 13.66 6.23
C SER A 160 6.39 14.91 6.08
N GLY A 161 5.08 14.76 5.86
CA GLY A 161 4.16 15.87 5.60
C GLY A 161 3.83 16.07 4.12
N GLU A 162 4.27 15.15 3.23
CA GLU A 162 3.97 15.19 1.79
C GLU A 162 2.58 14.62 1.48
N CYS A 163 1.97 15.03 0.37
CA CYS A 163 0.59 14.64 0.04
C CYS A 163 0.38 13.12 -0.05
N TRP A 164 1.40 12.38 -0.50
CA TRP A 164 1.36 10.93 -0.64
C TRP A 164 1.55 10.17 0.69
N ASP A 165 2.12 10.79 1.74
CA ASP A 165 2.35 10.14 3.05
C ASP A 165 1.02 9.70 3.67
N LEU A 166 -0.02 10.54 3.55
CA LEU A 166 -1.36 10.24 4.08
C LEU A 166 -1.94 8.98 3.45
N ALA A 167 -1.92 8.89 2.11
CA ALA A 167 -2.43 7.73 1.39
C ALA A 167 -1.58 6.48 1.66
N GLN A 168 -0.25 6.61 1.65
CA GLN A 168 0.65 5.50 1.96
C GLN A 168 0.35 4.90 3.33
N GLN A 169 0.31 5.73 4.39
CA GLN A 169 0.12 5.22 5.74
C GLN A 169 -1.29 4.66 5.96
N ALA A 170 -2.31 5.26 5.34
CA ALA A 170 -3.67 4.71 5.38
C ALA A 170 -3.72 3.30 4.74
N LEU A 171 -3.12 3.13 3.57
CA LEU A 171 -3.08 1.86 2.84
C LEU A 171 -2.23 0.81 3.56
N ASP A 172 -1.07 1.18 4.07
CA ASP A 172 -0.17 0.26 4.78
C ASP A 172 -0.76 -0.20 6.11
N THR A 173 -1.36 0.71 6.88
CA THR A 173 -2.01 0.37 8.16
C THR A 173 -3.25 -0.51 7.95
N SER A 174 -3.97 -0.30 6.84
CA SER A 174 -5.15 -1.07 6.44
C SER A 174 -4.79 -2.38 5.72
N LEU A 175 -3.50 -2.66 5.51
CA LEU A 175 -3.01 -3.87 4.83
C LEU A 175 -3.51 -4.00 3.39
N ALA A 176 -3.58 -2.88 2.68
CA ALA A 176 -4.09 -2.81 1.32
C ALA A 176 -3.12 -3.43 0.28
N ASP A 177 -3.71 -3.90 -0.81
CA ASP A 177 -3.02 -4.32 -2.02
C ASP A 177 -2.82 -3.11 -2.92
N TRP A 178 -1.60 -2.60 -2.92
CA TRP A 178 -1.23 -1.44 -3.69
C TRP A 178 0.24 -1.54 -4.11
N THR A 179 0.55 -1.01 -5.30
CA THR A 179 1.90 -0.98 -5.84
C THR A 179 2.41 0.46 -5.86
N ARG A 180 3.46 0.71 -5.09
CA ARG A 180 4.12 2.02 -5.00
C ARG A 180 4.70 2.43 -6.37
N PRO A 181 4.73 3.73 -6.70
CA PRO A 181 4.26 4.84 -5.87
C PRO A 181 2.78 5.21 -6.05
N THR A 182 2.12 4.79 -7.14
CA THR A 182 0.84 5.40 -7.59
C THR A 182 -0.30 4.43 -7.90
N SER A 183 -0.11 3.12 -7.78
CA SER A 183 -1.19 2.15 -7.97
C SER A 183 -1.82 1.83 -6.62
N PHE A 184 -2.85 2.58 -6.24
CA PHE A 184 -3.43 2.57 -4.89
C PHE A 184 -4.51 1.51 -4.65
N GLY A 185 -4.67 0.55 -5.56
CA GLY A 185 -5.68 -0.51 -5.48
C GLY A 185 -6.40 -0.73 -6.81
N LEU A 186 -7.69 -1.08 -6.74
CA LEU A 186 -8.53 -1.34 -7.89
C LEU A 186 -8.86 -0.02 -8.61
N PRO A 187 -8.47 0.18 -9.89
CA PRO A 187 -8.83 1.40 -10.62
C PRO A 187 -10.34 1.51 -10.82
N LEU A 188 -10.88 2.71 -10.63
CA LEU A 188 -12.29 3.04 -10.83
C LEU A 188 -12.47 4.01 -12.01
N ASN A 189 -13.57 3.83 -12.74
CA ASN A 189 -14.07 4.76 -13.73
C ASN A 189 -15.17 5.65 -13.11
N PRO A 190 -14.91 6.93 -12.84
CA PRO A 190 -15.88 7.83 -12.19
C PRO A 190 -17.15 8.12 -13.02
N GLU A 191 -17.21 7.70 -14.29
CA GLU A 191 -18.44 7.78 -15.08
C GLU A 191 -19.37 6.57 -14.89
N LYS A 192 -18.81 5.43 -14.51
CA LYS A 192 -19.49 4.12 -14.49
C LYS A 192 -19.60 3.53 -13.10
N ASP A 193 -18.54 3.67 -12.32
CA ASP A 193 -18.42 3.08 -11.00
C ASP A 193 -18.91 4.05 -9.93
N GLU A 194 -19.51 3.50 -8.88
CA GLU A 194 -19.81 4.26 -7.67
C GLU A 194 -18.49 4.63 -6.97
N ILE A 195 -18.28 5.92 -6.74
CA ILE A 195 -17.18 6.42 -5.92
C ILE A 195 -17.64 6.51 -4.48
N LYS A 196 -16.84 6.00 -3.56
CA LYS A 196 -17.13 5.91 -2.13
C LYS A 196 -16.14 6.75 -1.32
N ALA A 197 -16.57 7.19 -0.13
CA ALA A 197 -15.63 7.71 0.85
C ALA A 197 -14.59 6.62 1.19
N GLY A 198 -13.32 7.00 1.34
CA GLY A 198 -12.17 6.10 1.49
C GLY A 198 -11.46 5.74 0.17
N ASP A 199 -12.03 6.04 -1.00
CA ASP A 199 -11.33 5.87 -2.28
C ASP A 199 -10.15 6.85 -2.38
N ILE A 200 -9.07 6.44 -3.06
CA ILE A 200 -7.86 7.25 -3.23
C ILE A 200 -7.91 7.95 -4.59
N ILE A 201 -7.59 9.24 -4.63
CA ILE A 201 -7.53 10.03 -5.87
C ILE A 201 -6.13 10.58 -6.12
N GLN A 202 -5.63 10.38 -7.33
CA GLN A 202 -4.36 10.94 -7.80
C GLN A 202 -4.65 12.02 -8.85
N PHE A 203 -4.06 13.20 -8.69
CA PHE A 203 -4.16 14.33 -9.61
C PHE A 203 -2.84 14.55 -10.34
N ARG A 204 -2.95 14.95 -11.61
CA ARG A 204 -1.86 15.45 -12.45
C ARG A 204 -2.35 16.66 -13.25
N SER A 205 -1.91 17.84 -12.80
CA SER A 205 -2.19 19.16 -13.37
C SER A 205 -3.67 19.39 -13.69
N VAL A 206 -4.58 18.95 -12.82
CA VAL A 206 -6.02 19.14 -12.97
C VAL A 206 -6.35 20.62 -12.86
N LYS A 207 -7.06 21.14 -13.86
CA LYS A 207 -7.57 22.50 -13.89
C LYS A 207 -9.08 22.47 -13.83
N THR A 208 -9.66 23.29 -12.96
CA THR A 208 -11.12 23.48 -12.88
C THR A 208 -11.47 24.92 -13.23
N THR A 209 -12.64 25.09 -13.84
CA THR A 209 -13.17 26.39 -14.25
C THR A 209 -14.62 26.49 -13.81
N GLU A 210 -14.95 27.55 -13.07
CA GLU A 210 -16.31 27.82 -12.63
C GLU A 210 -16.73 29.24 -12.99
N HIS A 211 -17.83 29.37 -13.75
CA HIS A 211 -18.47 30.64 -14.01
C HIS A 211 -19.40 30.99 -12.83
N LEU A 212 -19.13 32.12 -12.20
CA LEU A 212 -19.87 32.62 -11.04
C LEU A 212 -21.12 33.39 -11.50
N PRO A 213 -22.20 33.43 -10.68
CA PRO A 213 -23.44 34.12 -11.04
C PRO A 213 -23.30 35.61 -11.43
N GLY A 214 -22.25 36.29 -10.94
CA GLY A 214 -21.93 37.68 -11.29
C GLY A 214 -21.08 37.87 -12.55
N GLY A 215 -20.94 36.84 -13.41
CA GLY A 215 -20.17 36.91 -14.66
C GLY A 215 -18.66 36.69 -14.52
N GLY A 216 -18.14 36.54 -13.29
CA GLY A 216 -16.73 36.19 -13.04
C GLY A 216 -16.41 34.73 -13.36
N THR A 217 -15.13 34.42 -13.55
CA THR A 217 -14.66 33.03 -13.70
C THR A 217 -13.59 32.72 -12.65
N ARG A 218 -13.81 31.65 -11.88
CA ARG A 218 -12.84 31.10 -10.93
C ARG A 218 -12.06 29.97 -11.60
N TRP A 219 -10.74 29.99 -11.42
CA TRP A 219 -9.83 28.96 -11.88
C TRP A 219 -9.09 28.36 -10.69
N GLU A 220 -9.02 27.04 -10.62
CA GLU A 220 -8.20 26.33 -9.63
C GLU A 220 -7.33 25.30 -10.33
N THR A 221 -6.13 25.07 -9.81
CA THR A 221 -5.23 24.02 -10.27
C THR A 221 -4.83 23.12 -9.12
N LEU A 222 -4.98 21.81 -9.27
CA LEU A 222 -4.59 20.79 -8.31
C LEU A 222 -3.70 19.74 -8.99
N GLY A 223 -2.64 19.30 -8.31
CA GLY A 223 -1.70 18.34 -8.89
C GLY A 223 -0.64 18.97 -9.80
N ALA A 224 -0.25 20.23 -9.56
CA ALA A 224 0.96 20.83 -10.16
C ALA A 224 1.90 21.35 -9.06
N PRO A 225 2.79 20.51 -8.48
CA PRO A 225 3.13 19.13 -8.86
C PRO A 225 2.06 18.09 -8.46
N ASP A 226 2.16 16.87 -8.99
CA ASP A 226 1.23 15.75 -8.77
C ASP A 226 0.77 15.65 -7.30
N HIS A 227 -0.52 15.39 -7.09
CA HIS A 227 -1.12 15.45 -5.75
C HIS A 227 -1.98 14.23 -5.47
N THR A 228 -1.80 13.61 -4.31
CA THR A 228 -2.60 12.48 -3.84
C THR A 228 -3.55 12.94 -2.73
N ALA A 229 -4.78 12.45 -2.75
CA ALA A 229 -5.76 12.70 -1.70
C ALA A 229 -6.66 11.46 -1.49
N ILE A 230 -7.43 11.49 -0.41
CA ILE A 230 -8.43 10.48 -0.07
C ILE A 230 -9.81 11.13 -0.20
N VAL A 231 -10.77 10.47 -0.84
CA VAL A 231 -12.17 10.91 -0.86
C VAL A 231 -12.71 10.79 0.55
N TYR A 232 -12.86 11.91 1.25
CA TYR A 232 -13.36 11.93 2.62
C TYR A 232 -14.89 11.86 2.67
N LYS A 233 -15.57 12.56 1.75
CA LYS A 233 -17.03 12.53 1.60
C LYS A 233 -17.43 12.61 0.13
N VAL A 234 -18.55 11.99 -0.21
CA VAL A 234 -19.18 12.10 -1.54
C VAL A 234 -20.35 13.07 -1.42
N LEU A 235 -20.22 14.23 -2.06
CA LEU A 235 -21.23 15.31 -2.04
C LEU A 235 -22.20 15.20 -3.22
N GLY A 236 -21.86 14.39 -4.22
CA GLY A 236 -22.65 14.16 -5.42
C GLY A 236 -21.78 13.63 -6.55
N LYS A 237 -22.36 13.44 -7.75
CA LYS A 237 -21.61 12.96 -8.92
C LYS A 237 -20.42 13.89 -9.19
N LYS A 238 -19.20 13.35 -9.10
CA LYS A 238 -17.94 14.08 -9.30
C LYS A 238 -17.70 15.24 -8.32
N ARG A 239 -18.39 15.27 -7.18
CA ARG A 239 -18.23 16.31 -6.14
C ARG A 239 -17.85 15.65 -4.84
N TYR A 240 -16.68 15.99 -4.33
CA TYR A 240 -16.07 15.28 -3.20
C TYR A 240 -15.48 16.26 -2.20
N THR A 241 -15.56 15.93 -0.92
CA THR A 241 -14.62 16.45 0.07
C THR A 241 -13.42 15.52 0.07
N LEU A 242 -12.22 16.08 -0.05
CA LEU A 242 -10.95 15.37 -0.02
C LEU A 242 -10.30 15.53 1.35
N ALA A 243 -9.63 14.49 1.84
CA ALA A 243 -8.64 14.59 2.91
C ALA A 243 -7.24 14.47 2.30
N HIS A 244 -6.36 15.40 2.63
CA HIS A 244 -5.01 15.50 2.09
C HIS A 244 -4.13 16.41 2.95
N GLN A 245 -2.84 16.42 2.68
CA GLN A 245 -1.87 17.32 3.31
C GLN A 245 -0.94 17.94 2.26
N ASN A 246 -0.12 18.90 2.70
CA ASN A 246 0.73 19.72 1.83
C ASN A 246 -0.06 20.59 0.83
N ILE A 247 -1.18 21.15 1.28
CA ILE A 247 -1.99 22.09 0.48
C ILE A 247 -1.70 23.51 0.96
N GLY A 248 -1.31 24.39 0.04
CA GLY A 248 -0.95 25.77 0.37
C GLY A 248 0.19 25.88 1.38
N GLY A 249 1.14 24.92 1.36
CA GLY A 249 2.26 24.84 2.29
C GLY A 249 1.94 24.27 3.68
N LYS A 250 0.69 23.89 3.95
CA LYS A 250 0.29 23.28 5.23
C LYS A 250 0.56 21.77 5.21
N ARG A 251 1.58 21.32 5.94
CA ARG A 251 1.98 19.91 6.07
C ARG A 251 1.15 19.11 7.09
N ILE A 252 -0.13 19.46 7.24
CA ILE A 252 -1.07 18.78 8.14
C ILE A 252 -2.26 18.25 7.34
N VAL A 253 -2.90 17.19 7.84
CA VAL A 253 -4.11 16.63 7.26
C VAL A 253 -5.26 17.61 7.44
N LEU A 254 -5.82 18.05 6.32
CA LEU A 254 -6.96 18.94 6.25
C LEU A 254 -7.93 18.44 5.18
N THR A 255 -9.09 19.09 5.10
CA THR A 255 -10.07 18.80 4.05
C THR A 255 -10.31 19.96 3.12
N SER A 256 -10.53 19.68 1.84
CA SER A 256 -11.03 20.65 0.87
C SER A 256 -12.06 20.01 -0.06
N ASP A 257 -13.00 20.79 -0.56
CA ASP A 257 -13.94 20.31 -1.56
C ASP A 257 -13.36 20.42 -2.97
N ILE A 258 -13.77 19.52 -3.85
CA ILE A 258 -13.47 19.56 -5.27
C ILE A 258 -14.71 19.21 -6.10
N ASN A 259 -14.87 19.91 -7.22
CA ASN A 259 -15.88 19.61 -8.22
C ASN A 259 -15.21 19.15 -9.53
N LEU A 260 -15.06 17.84 -9.68
CA LEU A 260 -14.47 17.24 -10.87
C LEU A 260 -15.37 17.33 -12.11
N ALA A 261 -16.63 17.73 -11.97
CA ALA A 261 -17.50 18.04 -13.11
C ALA A 261 -17.10 19.35 -13.81
N LYS A 262 -16.26 20.17 -13.17
CA LYS A 262 -15.75 21.45 -13.70
C LYS A 262 -14.33 21.35 -14.24
N VAL A 263 -13.80 20.13 -14.41
CA VAL A 263 -12.47 19.91 -14.95
C VAL A 263 -12.43 20.28 -16.42
N THR A 264 -11.51 21.18 -16.79
CA THR A 264 -11.29 21.64 -18.17
C THR A 264 -9.93 21.19 -18.72
N GLY A 265 -9.06 20.64 -17.88
CA GLY A 265 -7.77 20.09 -18.30
C GLY A 265 -7.08 19.28 -17.20
N GLY A 266 -6.00 18.59 -17.57
CA GLY A 266 -5.26 17.68 -16.68
C GLY A 266 -5.86 16.28 -16.62
N LYS A 267 -5.36 15.46 -15.69
CA LYS A 267 -5.79 14.06 -15.50
C LYS A 267 -5.94 13.73 -14.03
N TYR A 268 -6.88 12.84 -13.74
CA TYR A 268 -7.00 12.24 -12.42
C TYR A 268 -7.36 10.76 -12.55
N TRP A 269 -7.04 9.99 -11.50
CA TRP A 269 -7.35 8.57 -11.38
C TRP A 269 -7.90 8.32 -9.99
N ILE A 270 -8.92 7.46 -9.89
CA ILE A 270 -9.51 7.05 -8.61
C ILE A 270 -9.26 5.55 -8.44
N TYR A 271 -8.93 5.15 -7.22
CA TYR A 271 -8.66 3.78 -6.86
C TYR A 271 -9.46 3.40 -5.61
N ARG A 272 -10.02 2.18 -5.62
CA ARG A 272 -10.56 1.56 -4.42
C ARG A 272 -9.47 0.78 -3.68
N PRO A 273 -9.17 1.11 -2.42
CA PRO A 273 -8.29 0.28 -1.61
C PRO A 273 -8.95 -1.07 -1.36
N VAL A 274 -8.22 -2.15 -1.63
CA VAL A 274 -8.68 -3.53 -1.42
C VAL A 274 -7.65 -4.31 -0.62
N ALA A 275 -8.09 -5.25 0.21
CA ALA A 275 -7.19 -5.97 1.12
C ALA A 275 -6.14 -6.79 0.38
N LEU A 276 -4.89 -6.75 0.86
CA LEU A 276 -3.86 -7.74 0.56
C LEU A 276 -3.70 -8.74 1.69
N MET A 277 -3.77 -8.25 2.92
CA MET A 277 -3.73 -9.08 4.11
C MET A 277 -4.91 -8.78 5.03
N ILE A 278 -5.29 -9.79 5.80
CA ILE A 278 -6.34 -9.69 6.83
C ILE A 278 -5.70 -10.10 8.16
N ARG A 279 -5.96 -9.36 9.23
CA ARG A 279 -5.56 -9.76 10.59
C ARG A 279 -6.35 -10.99 11.02
N LYS A 280 -5.69 -11.91 11.70
CA LYS A 280 -6.22 -13.22 12.06
C LYS A 280 -6.41 -13.37 13.56
#